data_AF-A0A1L9GUJ9-F1
#
_entry.id   AF-A0A1L9GUJ9-F1
#
_cell.length_a   1.000
_cell.length_b   1.000
_cell.length_c   1.000
_cell.angle_alpha   90.00
_cell.angle_beta   90.00
_cell.angle_gamma   90.00
#
_symmetry.space_group_name_H-M   'P 1'
#
loop_
_entity.id
_entity.type
_entity.pdbx_description
1 polymer ?
#
loop_
_entity_poly.entity_id
_entity_poly.type
_entity_poly.pdbx_seq_one_letter_code
_entity_poly.pdbx_strand_id
1 'polypeptide(L)'
;MVTGAEEVAAYVLTNPKSVERAMKGVGKVVETGKKIEERLTGGLKVVTKLMEISCPQSTGVYQLMFRPKAGLINNTYHFKAGNILNATIFGVENFSKEPKAIKVDENGDAVIYLKELEQGALYSAKLTYSIENDDFLEDLVFTKRQLDTSNDEGVGKYWMTAGLKCPEVLSQQGFSRIDINNMNFSVDVNINNEINTAIPQGYKNQVELLSKLAGTRLGRGEWHQIQQELYRLKGEKYGDKELDLLSSMQELFLPNHFKRFVNVDGKFYYEDCRKGTNVYNLPVNIWPKFMTVISRTDLSLDSPVAQGALVYKKNEFVEEVKKKFK
;
A
#
# COMPACT_ATOMS: atom_id res chain seq x y z
N MET A 1 -26.44 4.98 -7.77
CA MET A 1 -25.07 4.81 -7.25
C MET A 1 -24.21 5.85 -7.94
N VAL A 2 -23.52 6.70 -7.17
CA VAL A 2 -22.52 7.62 -7.73
C VAL A 2 -21.37 6.77 -8.27
N THR A 3 -20.94 7.00 -9.50
CA THR A 3 -19.81 6.29 -10.08
C THR A 3 -18.51 6.67 -9.37
N GLY A 4 -17.50 5.80 -9.32
CA GLY A 4 -16.22 6.14 -8.67
C GLY A 4 -15.54 7.38 -9.24
N ALA A 5 -15.73 7.64 -10.53
CA ALA A 5 -15.23 8.85 -11.18
C ALA A 5 -15.92 10.11 -10.66
N GLU A 6 -17.25 10.07 -10.50
CA GLU A 6 -18.01 11.17 -9.89
C GLU A 6 -17.62 11.38 -8.43
N GLU A 7 -17.33 10.31 -7.68
CA GLU A 7 -16.89 10.41 -6.28
C GLU A 7 -15.50 11.04 -6.16
N VAL A 8 -14.54 10.61 -7.00
CA VAL A 8 -13.20 11.20 -7.07
C VAL A 8 -13.29 12.67 -7.49
N ALA A 9 -14.06 12.98 -8.54
CA ALA A 9 -14.26 14.33 -9.03
C ALA A 9 -14.95 15.22 -7.97
N ALA A 10 -16.00 14.74 -7.32
CA ALA A 10 -16.69 15.45 -6.25
C ALA A 10 -15.76 15.70 -5.06
N TYR A 11 -14.95 14.73 -4.65
CA TYR A 11 -13.98 14.93 -3.57
C TYR A 11 -12.96 16.00 -3.93
N VAL A 12 -12.37 15.92 -5.13
CA VAL A 12 -11.40 16.92 -5.59
C VAL A 12 -12.05 18.31 -5.64
N LEU A 13 -13.24 18.45 -6.22
CA LEU A 13 -13.89 19.74 -6.47
C LEU A 13 -14.50 20.41 -5.22
N THR A 14 -14.95 19.64 -4.23
CA THR A 14 -15.68 20.17 -3.06
C THR A 14 -14.80 20.53 -1.86
N ASN A 15 -13.50 20.19 -1.90
CA ASN A 15 -12.58 20.49 -0.82
C ASN A 15 -11.39 21.31 -1.34
N PRO A 16 -11.34 22.63 -1.06
CA PRO A 16 -10.27 23.51 -1.55
C PRO A 16 -8.86 23.02 -1.20
N LYS A 17 -8.68 22.41 -0.02
CA LYS A 17 -7.39 21.83 0.40
C LYS A 17 -7.02 20.59 -0.40
N SER A 18 -7.99 19.82 -0.91
CA SER A 18 -7.69 18.67 -1.77
C SER A 18 -7.31 19.10 -3.18
N VAL A 19 -7.90 20.18 -3.72
CA VAL A 19 -7.46 20.76 -5.00
C VAL A 19 -6.02 21.24 -4.87
N GLU A 20 -5.70 22.00 -3.82
CA GLU A 20 -4.35 22.51 -3.57
C GLU A 20 -3.32 21.37 -3.48
N ARG A 21 -3.62 20.31 -2.71
CA ARG A 21 -2.77 19.11 -2.60
C ARG A 21 -2.64 18.35 -3.91
N ALA A 22 -3.74 18.18 -4.65
CA ALA A 22 -3.72 17.56 -5.97
C ALA A 22 -2.81 18.33 -6.94
N MET A 23 -2.95 19.66 -6.98
CA MET A 23 -2.13 20.53 -7.80
C MET A 23 -0.66 20.53 -7.34
N LYS A 24 -0.40 20.39 -6.03
CA LYS A 24 0.96 20.20 -5.50
C LYS A 24 1.57 18.86 -5.95
N GLY A 25 0.80 17.77 -5.94
CA GLY A 25 1.25 16.45 -6.41
C GLY A 25 1.55 16.44 -7.89
N VAL A 26 0.61 16.94 -8.70
CA VAL A 26 0.82 17.19 -10.14
C VAL A 26 2.02 18.11 -10.34
N GLY A 27 2.16 19.16 -9.53
CA GLY A 27 3.30 20.06 -9.52
C GLY A 27 4.62 19.33 -9.30
N LYS A 28 4.72 18.41 -8.32
CA LYS A 28 5.90 17.58 -8.07
C LYS A 28 6.23 16.64 -9.23
N VAL A 29 5.22 16.00 -9.84
CA VAL A 29 5.38 15.14 -11.03
C VAL A 29 5.92 15.95 -12.21
N VAL A 30 5.27 17.08 -12.49
CA VAL A 30 5.65 17.99 -13.58
C VAL A 30 7.00 18.62 -13.32
N GLU A 31 7.30 19.03 -12.09
CA GLU A 31 8.60 19.56 -11.69
C GLU A 31 9.69 18.50 -11.82
N THR A 32 9.41 17.23 -11.51
CA THR A 32 10.35 16.14 -11.73
C THR A 32 10.63 15.99 -13.23
N GLY A 33 9.59 15.95 -14.08
CA GLY A 33 9.75 15.94 -15.54
C GLY A 33 10.42 17.20 -16.10
N LYS A 34 10.11 18.38 -15.55
CA LYS A 34 10.69 19.67 -15.96
C LYS A 34 12.14 19.83 -15.51
N LYS A 35 12.52 19.45 -14.29
CA LYS A 35 13.93 19.41 -13.88
C LYS A 35 14.75 18.49 -14.77
N ILE A 36 14.12 17.41 -15.23
CA ILE A 36 14.67 16.50 -16.24
C ILE A 36 14.77 17.21 -17.61
N GLU A 37 13.81 18.03 -18.01
CA GLU A 37 13.72 18.63 -19.36
C GLU A 37 14.32 20.02 -19.56
N GLU A 38 14.31 20.89 -18.55
CA GLU A 38 14.66 22.32 -18.64
C GLU A 38 16.12 22.53 -19.10
N ARG A 39 16.96 21.50 -18.98
CA ARG A 39 18.32 21.49 -19.50
C ARG A 39 18.45 20.84 -20.88
N LEU A 40 17.43 20.14 -21.38
CA LEU A 40 17.41 19.43 -22.67
C LEU A 40 16.92 20.29 -23.85
N THR A 41 16.36 21.47 -23.58
CA THR A 41 15.62 22.31 -24.54
C THR A 41 16.45 22.83 -25.73
N GLY A 42 17.79 22.71 -25.69
CA GLY A 42 18.65 23.04 -26.82
C GLY A 42 18.86 21.90 -27.83
N GLY A 43 18.99 20.65 -27.36
CA GLY A 43 19.62 19.58 -28.15
C GLY A 43 18.82 18.33 -28.43
N LEU A 44 17.64 18.20 -27.84
CA LEU A 44 16.78 17.05 -28.04
C LEU A 44 15.42 17.47 -28.60
N LYS A 45 14.87 16.63 -29.47
CA LYS A 45 13.44 16.65 -29.82
C LYS A 45 12.77 15.57 -28.99
N VAL A 46 12.10 15.96 -27.90
CA VAL A 46 11.28 15.04 -27.10
C VAL A 46 10.08 14.58 -27.93
N VAL A 47 9.88 13.27 -27.97
CA VAL A 47 8.77 12.62 -28.69
C VAL A 47 7.67 12.24 -27.73
N THR A 48 8.02 11.59 -26.62
CA THR A 48 7.04 11.19 -25.61
C THR A 48 7.66 11.08 -24.22
N LYS A 49 6.81 11.16 -23.21
CA LYS A 49 7.12 11.03 -21.78
C LYS A 49 6.23 9.97 -21.17
N LEU A 50 6.83 9.16 -20.32
CA LEU A 50 6.20 8.07 -19.60
C LEU A 50 6.67 8.15 -18.14
N MET A 51 5.75 7.95 -17.21
CA MET A 51 6.08 7.80 -15.80
C MET A 51 5.47 6.52 -15.26
N GLU A 52 6.23 5.79 -14.47
CA GLU A 52 5.76 4.62 -13.74
C GLU A 52 6.20 4.76 -12.30
N ILE A 53 5.29 4.52 -11.36
CA ILE A 53 5.56 4.59 -9.92
C ILE A 53 5.27 3.22 -9.33
N SER A 54 6.27 2.60 -8.73
CA SER A 54 6.12 1.34 -8.02
C SER A 54 6.05 1.59 -6.52
N CYS A 55 4.83 1.49 -5.98
CA CYS A 55 4.56 1.83 -4.57
C CYS A 55 5.27 0.90 -3.57
N PRO A 56 5.37 -0.43 -3.78
CA PRO A 56 6.02 -1.31 -2.81
C PRO A 56 7.52 -1.06 -2.66
N GLN A 57 8.18 -0.57 -3.70
CA GLN A 57 9.61 -0.27 -3.72
C GLN A 57 9.89 1.21 -3.47
N SER A 58 8.87 2.06 -3.36
CA SER A 58 9.01 3.52 -3.35
C SER A 58 9.95 4.04 -4.44
N THR A 59 9.80 3.51 -5.66
CA THR A 59 10.63 3.91 -6.80
C THR A 59 9.79 4.48 -7.92
N GLY A 60 10.33 5.47 -8.60
CA GLY A 60 9.77 6.02 -9.82
C GLY A 60 10.66 5.68 -11.01
N VAL A 61 10.03 5.51 -12.16
CA VAL A 61 10.67 5.39 -13.46
C VAL A 61 10.17 6.55 -14.31
N TYR A 62 11.10 7.40 -14.75
CA TYR A 62 10.85 8.39 -15.77
C TYR A 62 11.47 7.92 -17.08
N GLN A 63 10.66 7.79 -18.12
CA GLN A 63 11.13 7.40 -19.44
C GLN A 63 10.81 8.48 -20.47
N LEU A 64 11.86 8.87 -21.20
CA LEU A 64 11.83 9.90 -22.22
C LEU A 64 12.22 9.29 -23.55
N MET A 65 11.35 9.39 -24.56
CA MET A 65 11.75 9.12 -25.93
C MET A 65 12.15 10.41 -26.63
N PHE A 66 13.30 10.42 -27.30
CA PHE A 66 13.83 11.63 -27.90
C PHE A 66 14.67 11.34 -29.15
N ARG A 67 14.87 12.37 -29.96
CA ARG A 67 15.83 12.38 -31.07
C ARG A 67 16.92 13.43 -30.84
N PRO A 68 18.21 13.08 -30.92
CA PRO A 68 19.29 14.06 -30.89
C PRO A 68 19.21 14.99 -32.10
N LYS A 69 19.37 16.30 -31.88
CA LYS A 69 19.44 17.32 -32.95
C LYS A 69 20.89 17.47 -33.45
N ALA A 70 21.05 17.81 -34.73
CA ALA A 70 22.35 18.07 -35.33
C ALA A 70 22.93 19.43 -34.90
N GLY A 71 24.27 19.51 -34.75
CA GLY A 71 25.00 20.79 -34.76
C GLY A 71 25.16 21.54 -33.43
N LEU A 72 25.15 20.86 -32.27
CA LEU A 72 25.29 21.53 -30.97
C LEU A 72 26.71 21.52 -30.40
N ILE A 73 27.04 22.65 -29.75
CA ILE A 73 28.29 22.91 -29.03
C ILE A 73 28.33 22.16 -27.69
N ASN A 74 27.16 21.86 -27.10
CA ASN A 74 27.05 21.18 -25.81
C ASN A 74 26.59 19.72 -26.01
N ASN A 75 27.52 18.78 -25.83
CA ASN A 75 27.31 17.35 -26.09
C ASN A 75 26.94 16.54 -24.84
N THR A 76 26.74 17.23 -23.71
CA THR A 76 26.52 16.59 -22.42
C THR A 76 25.35 17.26 -21.69
N TYR A 77 24.44 16.46 -21.15
CA TYR A 77 23.24 16.93 -20.49
C TYR A 77 23.08 16.28 -19.12
N HIS A 78 22.93 17.10 -18.09
CA HIS A 78 22.73 16.64 -16.71
C HIS A 78 21.25 16.61 -16.35
N PHE A 79 20.82 15.48 -15.81
CA PHE A 79 19.50 15.16 -15.28
C PHE A 79 19.57 15.19 -13.76
N LYS A 80 18.92 16.19 -13.18
CA LYS A 80 18.76 16.30 -11.72
C LYS A 80 17.37 15.85 -11.32
N ALA A 81 17.21 14.56 -11.08
CA ALA A 81 15.99 14.01 -10.49
C ALA A 81 16.44 13.29 -9.22
N GLY A 82 16.11 13.84 -8.04
CA GLY A 82 16.70 13.41 -6.77
C GLY A 82 16.91 11.89 -6.64
N ASN A 83 18.09 11.50 -6.16
CA ASN A 83 18.50 10.13 -5.89
C ASN A 83 18.21 9.14 -7.05
N ILE A 84 18.83 9.37 -8.22
CA ILE A 84 18.78 8.43 -9.35
C ILE A 84 19.52 7.16 -8.95
N LEU A 85 18.79 6.05 -8.92
CA LEU A 85 19.32 4.72 -8.63
C LEU A 85 19.98 4.10 -9.86
N ASN A 86 19.39 4.34 -11.04
CA ASN A 86 19.87 3.78 -12.29
C ASN A 86 19.43 4.62 -13.48
N ALA A 87 20.25 4.66 -14.53
CA ALA A 87 19.96 5.39 -15.76
C ALA A 87 20.43 4.57 -16.97
N THR A 88 19.57 4.42 -17.97
CA THR A 88 19.86 3.63 -19.18
C THR A 88 19.35 4.35 -20.42
N ILE A 89 20.08 4.21 -21.53
CA ILE A 89 19.62 4.61 -22.86
C ILE A 89 19.54 3.36 -23.72
N PHE A 90 18.47 3.31 -24.51
CA PHE A 90 18.23 2.24 -25.47
C PHE A 90 17.92 2.84 -26.83
N GLY A 91 18.63 2.40 -27.88
CA GLY A 91 18.31 2.73 -29.27
C GLY A 91 17.09 1.94 -29.73
N VAL A 92 16.05 2.63 -30.17
CA VAL A 92 14.76 2.01 -30.49
C VAL A 92 14.84 1.24 -31.81
N GLU A 93 15.57 1.75 -32.80
CA GLU A 93 15.71 1.10 -34.10
C GLU A 93 16.58 -0.15 -34.05
N ASN A 94 17.68 -0.11 -33.29
CA ASN A 94 18.67 -1.19 -33.24
C ASN A 94 18.46 -2.15 -32.05
N PHE A 95 17.49 -1.84 -31.19
CA PHE A 95 17.22 -2.58 -29.95
C PHE A 95 18.46 -2.82 -29.08
N SER A 96 19.38 -1.84 -29.05
CA SER A 96 20.66 -1.92 -28.34
C SER A 96 20.69 -0.97 -27.15
N LYS A 97 21.36 -1.40 -26.07
CA LYS A 97 21.73 -0.49 -24.98
C LYS A 97 22.90 0.38 -25.42
N GLU A 98 22.85 1.66 -25.03
CA GLU A 98 23.91 2.63 -25.29
C GLU A 98 24.63 3.03 -23.99
N PRO A 99 25.45 2.13 -23.39
CA PRO A 99 26.03 2.35 -22.06
C PRO A 99 27.04 3.51 -22.01
N LYS A 100 27.61 3.90 -23.16
CA LYS A 100 28.51 5.05 -23.24
C LYS A 100 27.76 6.38 -23.25
N ALA A 101 26.48 6.35 -23.61
CA ALA A 101 25.67 7.54 -23.80
C ALA A 101 25.00 8.03 -22.50
N ILE A 102 25.08 7.29 -21.40
CA ILE A 102 24.54 7.72 -20.11
C ILE A 102 25.36 7.20 -18.93
N LYS A 103 25.52 8.03 -17.90
CA LYS A 103 26.16 7.65 -16.64
C LYS A 103 25.46 8.32 -15.46
N VAL A 104 25.36 7.65 -14.32
CA VAL A 104 25.01 8.30 -13.06
C VAL A 104 26.29 8.79 -12.38
N ASP A 105 26.34 10.06 -12.00
CA ASP A 105 27.48 10.66 -11.33
C ASP A 105 27.45 10.45 -9.80
N GLU A 106 28.51 10.90 -9.12
CA GLU A 106 28.68 10.72 -7.67
C GLU A 106 27.65 11.50 -6.83
N ASN A 107 26.98 12.49 -7.43
CA ASN A 107 25.92 13.26 -6.77
C ASN A 107 24.53 12.62 -6.95
N GLY A 108 24.45 11.48 -7.66
CA GLY A 108 23.19 10.83 -7.98
C GLY A 108 22.43 11.51 -9.12
N ASP A 109 23.09 12.34 -9.93
CA ASP A 109 22.53 12.91 -11.15
C ASP A 109 22.87 12.02 -12.35
N ALA A 110 22.02 11.99 -13.39
CA ALA A 110 22.31 11.26 -14.63
C ALA A 110 22.86 12.20 -15.68
N VAL A 111 23.84 11.75 -16.46
CA VAL A 111 24.53 12.54 -17.47
C VAL A 111 24.42 11.83 -18.80
N ILE A 112 23.78 12.46 -19.79
CA ILE A 112 23.66 11.94 -21.15
C ILE A 112 24.72 12.57 -22.05
N TYR A 113 25.43 11.74 -22.81
CA TYR A 113 26.44 12.14 -23.79
C TYR A 113 25.89 12.00 -25.21
N LEU A 114 25.36 13.09 -25.79
CA LEU A 114 24.76 13.07 -27.12
C LEU A 114 25.74 12.74 -28.24
N LYS A 115 27.04 12.99 -28.04
CA LYS A 115 28.09 12.62 -29.01
C LYS A 115 28.20 11.11 -29.26
N GLU A 116 27.73 10.31 -28.31
CA GLU A 116 27.72 8.85 -28.41
C GLU A 116 26.44 8.33 -29.08
N LEU A 117 25.53 9.22 -29.50
CA LEU A 117 24.25 8.89 -30.11
C LEU A 117 24.21 9.34 -31.58
N GLU A 118 23.57 8.54 -32.42
CA GLU A 118 23.34 8.87 -33.82
C GLU A 118 22.29 9.99 -33.95
N GLN A 119 22.56 10.95 -34.83
CA GLN A 119 21.65 12.08 -35.02
C GLN A 119 20.35 11.63 -35.70
N GLY A 120 19.21 12.15 -35.23
CA GLY A 120 17.90 11.83 -35.79
C GLY A 120 17.33 10.44 -35.43
N ALA A 121 18.15 9.50 -34.96
CA ALA A 121 17.70 8.21 -34.44
C ALA A 121 16.89 8.38 -33.15
N LEU A 122 15.96 7.46 -32.90
CA LEU A 122 15.08 7.48 -31.75
C LEU A 122 15.69 6.71 -30.58
N TYR A 123 15.84 7.39 -29.46
CA TYR A 123 16.33 6.79 -28.23
C TYR A 123 15.30 6.86 -27.13
N SER A 124 15.38 5.91 -26.21
CA SER A 124 14.62 5.86 -24.97
C SER A 124 15.58 5.96 -23.80
N ALA A 125 15.60 7.10 -23.11
CA ALA A 125 16.24 7.23 -21.81
C ALA A 125 15.27 6.80 -20.71
N LYS A 126 15.69 5.85 -19.88
CA LYS A 126 14.94 5.38 -18.71
C LYS A 126 15.76 5.68 -17.45
N LEU A 127 15.18 6.47 -16.55
CA LEU A 127 15.74 6.88 -15.28
C LEU A 127 14.91 6.24 -14.16
N THR A 128 15.56 5.51 -13.26
CA THR A 128 14.95 4.96 -12.06
C THR A 128 15.45 5.76 -10.86
N TYR A 129 14.53 6.27 -10.04
CA TYR A 129 14.83 7.13 -8.90
C TYR A 129 14.08 6.67 -7.66
N SER A 130 14.62 7.01 -6.49
CA SER A 130 13.95 6.79 -5.21
C SER A 130 12.91 7.88 -4.93
N ILE A 131 11.73 7.49 -4.44
CA ILE A 131 10.69 8.41 -3.96
C ILE A 131 10.83 8.51 -2.45
N GLU A 132 11.46 9.58 -1.98
CA GLU A 132 11.76 9.77 -0.55
C GLU A 132 10.61 10.39 0.25
N ASN A 133 9.62 10.97 -0.44
CA ASN A 133 8.51 11.68 0.20
C ASN A 133 7.24 10.84 0.20
N ASP A 134 6.84 10.35 1.38
CA ASP A 134 5.61 9.59 1.59
C ASP A 134 4.35 10.35 1.13
N ASP A 135 4.34 11.69 1.25
CA ASP A 135 3.22 12.53 0.82
C ASP A 135 3.09 12.63 -0.71
N PHE A 136 4.11 12.22 -1.49
CA PHE A 136 4.06 12.31 -2.95
C PHE A 136 2.89 11.50 -3.53
N LEU A 137 2.71 10.27 -3.07
CA LEU A 137 1.61 9.42 -3.50
C LEU A 137 0.27 9.93 -3.00
N GLU A 138 0.20 10.41 -1.76
CA GLU A 138 -1.02 11.01 -1.22
C GLU A 138 -1.43 12.27 -1.97
N ASP A 139 -0.48 13.06 -2.47
CA ASP A 139 -0.77 14.25 -3.27
C ASP A 139 -1.26 13.88 -4.68
N LEU A 140 -0.79 12.76 -5.25
CA LEU A 140 -1.12 12.31 -6.61
C LEU A 140 -2.40 11.46 -6.68
N VAL A 141 -2.74 10.75 -5.61
CA VAL A 141 -3.84 9.77 -5.59
C VAL A 141 -4.87 10.11 -4.51
N PHE A 142 -6.14 9.88 -4.83
CA PHE A 142 -7.24 9.86 -3.88
C PHE A 142 -7.49 8.42 -3.42
N THR A 143 -7.63 8.23 -2.11
CA THR A 143 -8.01 6.95 -1.52
C THR A 143 -9.17 7.16 -0.55
N LYS A 144 -10.17 6.28 -0.61
CA LYS A 144 -11.28 6.24 0.32
C LYS A 144 -11.65 4.80 0.67
N ARG A 145 -11.82 4.55 1.96
CA ARG A 145 -12.36 3.31 2.51
C ARG A 145 -13.60 3.63 3.33
N GLN A 146 -14.67 2.87 3.11
CA GLN A 146 -15.92 3.05 3.83
C GLN A 146 -16.47 1.68 4.24
N LEU A 147 -16.68 1.47 5.53
CA LEU A 147 -17.42 0.31 6.01
C LEU A 147 -18.87 0.44 5.53
N ASP A 148 -19.38 -0.61 4.90
CA ASP A 148 -20.78 -0.71 4.55
C ASP A 148 -21.60 -0.92 5.83
N THR A 149 -22.55 -0.03 6.06
CA THR A 149 -23.47 -0.10 7.20
C THR A 149 -24.73 -0.89 6.88
N SER A 150 -24.88 -1.42 5.66
CA SER A 150 -25.96 -2.35 5.35
C SER A 150 -25.81 -3.63 6.17
N ASN A 151 -26.83 -3.97 6.96
CA ASN A 151 -26.87 -5.16 7.81
C ASN A 151 -27.05 -6.46 6.97
N ASP A 152 -26.06 -6.82 6.15
CA ASP A 152 -25.98 -8.19 5.66
C ASP A 152 -25.50 -9.08 6.81
N GLU A 153 -26.45 -9.80 7.41
CA GLU A 153 -26.18 -10.68 8.54
C GLU A 153 -25.08 -11.69 8.18
N GLY A 154 -23.91 -11.53 8.81
CA GLY A 154 -22.80 -12.48 8.69
C GLY A 154 -21.70 -12.11 7.71
N VAL A 155 -21.76 -10.93 7.08
CA VAL A 155 -20.70 -10.41 6.21
C VAL A 155 -20.39 -8.95 6.55
N GLY A 156 -19.11 -8.63 6.69
CA GLY A 156 -18.64 -7.24 6.79
C GLY A 156 -18.10 -6.77 5.45
N LYS A 157 -18.73 -5.78 4.81
CA LYS A 157 -18.30 -5.26 3.52
C LYS A 157 -17.63 -3.89 3.68
N TYR A 158 -16.49 -3.70 3.03
CA TYR A 158 -15.71 -2.46 3.06
C TYR A 158 -15.52 -1.99 1.63
N TRP A 159 -16.16 -0.89 1.25
CA TRP A 159 -15.98 -0.27 -0.06
C TRP A 159 -14.64 0.44 -0.14
N MET A 160 -13.96 0.23 -1.26
CA MET A 160 -12.63 0.79 -1.55
C MET A 160 -12.68 1.55 -2.87
N THR A 161 -12.25 2.81 -2.84
CA THR A 161 -12.11 3.66 -4.00
C THR A 161 -10.70 4.24 -4.03
N ALA A 162 -10.06 4.13 -5.18
CA ALA A 162 -8.76 4.70 -5.49
C ALA A 162 -8.86 5.48 -6.80
N GLY A 163 -8.22 6.63 -6.92
CA GLY A 163 -8.17 7.31 -8.21
C GLY A 163 -7.11 8.40 -8.36
N LEU A 164 -6.57 8.55 -9.56
CA LEU A 164 -5.64 9.61 -9.91
C LEU A 164 -6.31 10.97 -9.75
N LYS A 165 -5.61 11.88 -9.10
CA LYS A 165 -6.02 13.28 -9.02
C LYS A 165 -5.63 13.98 -10.32
N CYS A 166 -6.57 14.70 -10.92
CA CYS A 166 -6.36 15.55 -12.10
C CYS A 166 -5.65 14.86 -13.30
N PRO A 167 -6.13 13.70 -13.80
CA PRO A 167 -5.50 12.98 -14.91
C PRO A 167 -5.42 13.80 -16.22
N GLU A 168 -6.38 14.69 -16.44
CA GLU A 168 -6.39 15.60 -17.60
C GLU A 168 -5.20 16.56 -17.58
N VAL A 169 -4.86 17.12 -16.42
CA VAL A 169 -3.73 18.05 -16.28
C VAL A 169 -2.42 17.32 -16.58
N LEU A 170 -2.26 16.09 -16.09
CA LEU A 170 -1.07 15.27 -16.38
C LEU A 170 -0.92 15.01 -17.89
N SER A 171 -2.03 14.68 -18.56
CA SER A 171 -2.06 14.49 -20.01
C SER A 171 -1.69 15.77 -20.77
N GLN A 172 -2.21 16.93 -20.34
CA GLN A 172 -1.90 18.24 -20.93
C GLN A 172 -0.42 18.65 -20.77
N GLN A 173 0.29 18.10 -19.78
CA GLN A 173 1.73 18.35 -19.57
C GLN A 173 2.64 17.46 -20.47
N GLY A 174 2.03 16.68 -21.37
CA GLY A 174 2.73 15.87 -22.37
C GLY A 174 3.14 14.49 -21.87
N PHE A 175 2.61 14.04 -20.73
CA PHE A 175 2.71 12.64 -20.34
C PHE A 175 1.75 11.81 -21.18
N SER A 176 2.30 10.88 -21.96
CA SER A 176 1.49 9.93 -22.73
C SER A 176 1.01 8.75 -21.90
N ARG A 177 1.72 8.46 -20.80
CA ARG A 177 1.40 7.38 -19.87
C ARG A 177 1.89 7.73 -18.48
N ILE A 178 1.04 7.47 -17.51
CA ILE A 178 1.38 7.47 -16.10
C ILE A 178 0.78 6.20 -15.52
N ASP A 179 1.60 5.36 -14.92
CA ASP A 179 1.17 4.15 -14.22
C ASP A 179 1.58 4.25 -12.76
N ILE A 180 0.64 3.95 -11.87
CA ILE A 180 0.89 3.75 -10.45
C ILE A 180 0.59 2.30 -10.16
N ASN A 181 1.65 1.53 -9.91
CA ASN A 181 1.59 0.10 -9.74
C ASN A 181 1.54 -0.27 -8.27
N ASN A 182 0.72 -1.26 -7.96
CA ASN A 182 0.66 -1.95 -6.69
C ASN A 182 0.40 -1.00 -5.51
N MET A 183 -0.52 -0.04 -5.69
CA MET A 183 -0.85 0.93 -4.65
C MET A 183 -1.48 0.24 -3.45
N ASN A 184 -0.88 0.41 -2.27
CA ASN A 184 -1.32 -0.23 -1.05
C ASN A 184 -2.63 0.38 -0.51
N PHE A 185 -3.55 -0.50 -0.13
CA PHE A 185 -4.79 -0.17 0.56
C PHE A 185 -4.92 -1.04 1.81
N SER A 186 -4.86 -0.40 2.98
CA SER A 186 -5.03 -1.08 4.26
C SER A 186 -6.46 -0.91 4.76
N VAL A 187 -7.12 -2.01 5.13
CA VAL A 187 -8.47 -2.01 5.72
C VAL A 187 -8.43 -2.75 7.05
N ASP A 188 -8.86 -2.08 8.11
CA ASP A 188 -8.93 -2.69 9.44
C ASP A 188 -10.27 -3.42 9.61
N VAL A 189 -10.21 -4.74 9.55
CA VAL A 189 -11.35 -5.63 9.76
C VAL A 189 -11.53 -5.85 11.26
N ASN A 190 -12.60 -5.33 11.84
CA ASN A 190 -12.91 -5.52 13.25
C ASN A 190 -13.39 -6.95 13.49
N ILE A 191 -12.72 -7.66 14.39
CA ILE A 191 -12.99 -9.07 14.75
C ILE A 191 -13.30 -9.22 16.24
N ASN A 192 -13.27 -8.12 16.99
CA ASN A 192 -13.37 -8.14 18.44
C ASN A 192 -14.72 -8.68 18.93
N ASN A 193 -15.82 -8.28 18.28
CA ASN A 193 -17.15 -8.70 18.70
C ASN A 193 -17.37 -10.19 18.41
N GLU A 194 -16.83 -10.67 17.29
CA GLU A 194 -16.88 -12.06 16.85
C GLU A 194 -16.11 -12.97 17.82
N ILE A 195 -14.91 -12.56 18.20
CA ILE A 195 -14.10 -13.26 19.21
C ILE A 195 -14.82 -13.28 20.55
N ASN A 196 -15.31 -12.13 21.01
CA ASN A 196 -15.96 -12.02 22.32
C ASN A 196 -17.26 -12.82 22.42
N THR A 197 -17.98 -12.99 21.31
CA THR A 197 -19.22 -13.77 21.29
C THR A 197 -18.97 -15.27 21.10
N ALA A 198 -17.90 -15.65 20.38
CA ALA A 198 -17.61 -17.05 20.08
C ALA A 198 -16.87 -17.78 21.21
N ILE A 199 -16.03 -17.09 21.98
CA ILE A 199 -15.23 -17.71 23.06
C ILE A 199 -16.09 -17.92 24.32
N PRO A 200 -16.14 -19.15 24.87
CA PRO A 200 -16.83 -19.42 26.14
C PRO A 200 -16.30 -18.61 27.32
N GLN A 201 -17.19 -18.09 28.17
CA GLN A 201 -16.80 -17.24 29.31
C GLN A 201 -15.87 -17.96 30.31
N GLY A 202 -16.08 -19.26 30.55
CA GLY A 202 -15.22 -20.05 31.44
C GLY A 202 -13.75 -20.04 30.99
N TYR A 203 -13.50 -20.18 29.68
CA TYR A 203 -12.14 -20.11 29.13
C TYR A 203 -11.53 -18.71 29.27
N LYS A 204 -12.32 -17.64 29.03
CA LYS A 204 -11.84 -16.27 29.23
C LYS A 204 -11.37 -16.03 30.66
N ASN A 205 -12.12 -16.51 31.64
CA ASN A 205 -11.79 -16.38 33.05
C ASN A 205 -10.47 -17.12 33.39
N GLN A 206 -10.27 -18.33 32.85
CA GLN A 206 -9.04 -19.10 33.03
C GLN A 206 -7.81 -18.36 32.49
N VAL A 207 -7.92 -17.84 31.27
CA VAL A 207 -6.84 -17.12 30.60
C VAL A 207 -6.51 -15.81 31.32
N GLU A 208 -7.51 -15.09 31.82
CA GLU A 208 -7.30 -13.88 32.62
C GLU A 208 -6.55 -14.19 33.93
N LEU A 209 -6.89 -15.31 34.58
CA LEU A 209 -6.23 -15.76 35.80
C LEU A 209 -4.76 -16.14 35.55
N LEU A 210 -4.48 -16.87 34.45
CA LEU A 210 -3.11 -17.22 34.05
C LEU A 210 -2.26 -15.98 33.76
N SER A 211 -2.85 -14.93 33.17
CA SER A 211 -2.12 -13.68 32.97
C SER A 211 -1.81 -12.94 34.26
N LYS A 212 -2.78 -12.87 35.18
CA LYS A 212 -2.56 -12.26 36.50
C LYS A 212 -1.38 -12.89 37.23
N LEU A 213 -1.17 -14.19 37.04
CA LEU A 213 0.01 -14.91 37.56
C LEU A 213 1.31 -14.55 36.84
N ALA A 214 1.28 -14.43 35.51
CA ALA A 214 2.46 -14.14 34.73
C ALA A 214 2.93 -12.67 34.87
N GLY A 215 1.99 -11.73 35.11
CA GLY A 215 2.24 -10.29 35.00
C GLY A 215 2.39 -9.51 36.30
N THR A 216 2.24 -10.12 37.49
CA THR A 216 2.20 -9.35 38.77
C THR A 216 3.01 -10.03 39.88
N ARG A 217 3.77 -9.24 40.66
CA ARG A 217 4.31 -9.70 41.95
C ARG A 217 3.16 -9.75 42.96
N LEU A 218 2.51 -10.91 43.04
CA LEU A 218 1.36 -11.13 43.94
C LEU A 218 1.82 -11.25 45.40
N GLY A 219 1.04 -10.71 46.33
CA GLY A 219 1.22 -10.99 47.76
C GLY A 219 0.85 -12.44 48.11
N ARG A 220 1.32 -12.98 49.26
CA ARG A 220 1.02 -14.38 49.66
C ARG A 220 -0.48 -14.72 49.69
N GLY A 221 -1.32 -13.77 50.11
CA GLY A 221 -2.78 -13.98 50.19
C GLY A 221 -3.45 -14.04 48.81
N GLU A 222 -3.11 -13.12 47.93
CA GLU A 222 -3.61 -13.09 46.53
C GLU A 222 -3.12 -14.32 45.76
N TRP A 223 -1.87 -14.74 46.01
CA TRP A 223 -1.34 -15.96 45.44
C TRP A 223 -2.15 -17.19 45.91
N HIS A 224 -2.44 -17.31 47.20
CA HIS A 224 -3.24 -18.43 47.69
C HIS A 224 -4.66 -18.46 47.08
N GLN A 225 -5.31 -17.30 46.93
CA GLN A 225 -6.62 -17.18 46.27
C GLN A 225 -6.57 -17.62 44.80
N ILE A 226 -5.56 -17.17 44.06
CA ILE A 226 -5.39 -17.52 42.66
C ILE A 226 -5.06 -19.02 42.49
N GLN A 227 -4.28 -19.62 43.41
CA GLN A 227 -4.07 -21.07 43.42
C GLN A 227 -5.37 -21.84 43.60
N GLN A 228 -6.17 -21.48 44.59
CA GLN A 228 -7.45 -22.15 44.85
C GLN A 228 -8.35 -22.09 43.62
N GLU A 229 -8.41 -20.93 42.97
CA GLU A 229 -9.20 -20.76 41.76
C GLU A 229 -8.64 -21.56 40.57
N LEU A 230 -7.31 -21.66 40.40
CA LEU A 230 -6.71 -22.55 39.40
C LEU A 230 -7.03 -24.03 39.64
N TYR A 231 -6.97 -24.49 40.89
CA TYR A 231 -7.35 -25.87 41.23
C TYR A 231 -8.82 -26.15 40.93
N ARG A 232 -9.70 -25.18 41.17
CA ARG A 232 -11.12 -25.26 40.79
C ARG A 232 -11.28 -25.36 39.27
N LEU A 233 -10.54 -24.54 38.52
CA LEU A 233 -10.59 -24.47 37.06
C LEU A 233 -9.97 -25.68 36.36
N LYS A 234 -8.99 -26.36 36.96
CA LYS A 234 -8.45 -27.65 36.47
C LYS A 234 -9.52 -28.75 36.35
N GLY A 235 -10.56 -28.68 37.18
CA GLY A 235 -11.69 -29.60 37.13
C GLY A 235 -12.76 -29.24 36.08
N GLU A 236 -12.64 -28.08 35.42
CA GLU A 236 -13.60 -27.61 34.41
C GLU A 236 -13.26 -28.12 33.00
N LYS A 237 -14.19 -27.96 32.05
CA LYS A 237 -14.13 -28.49 30.67
C LYS A 237 -12.79 -28.23 29.93
N TYR A 238 -12.13 -27.10 30.24
CA TYR A 238 -10.93 -26.62 29.55
C TYR A 238 -9.64 -26.71 30.39
N GLY A 239 -9.72 -27.28 31.59
CA GLY A 239 -8.57 -27.46 32.47
C GLY A 239 -7.43 -28.22 31.78
N ASP A 240 -6.21 -27.71 31.93
CA ASP A 240 -4.96 -28.23 31.35
C ASP A 240 -4.87 -28.18 29.80
N LYS A 241 -5.82 -27.53 29.12
CA LYS A 241 -5.82 -27.32 27.64
C LYS A 241 -5.63 -25.85 27.25
N GLU A 242 -5.36 -24.97 28.21
CA GLU A 242 -5.45 -23.54 28.03
C GLU A 242 -4.46 -23.01 27.00
N LEU A 243 -3.21 -23.49 27.10
CA LEU A 243 -2.11 -23.12 26.21
C LEU A 243 -2.28 -23.70 24.80
N ASP A 244 -2.80 -24.92 24.67
CA ASP A 244 -3.04 -25.56 23.38
C ASP A 244 -4.18 -24.85 22.62
N LEU A 245 -5.28 -24.55 23.31
CA LEU A 245 -6.38 -23.75 22.77
C LEU A 245 -5.92 -22.34 22.41
N LEU A 246 -5.06 -21.75 23.24
CA LEU A 246 -4.48 -20.46 23.00
C LEU A 246 -3.63 -20.46 21.72
N SER A 247 -2.73 -21.42 21.60
CA SER A 247 -1.89 -21.60 20.41
C SER A 247 -2.75 -21.81 19.16
N SER A 248 -3.74 -22.70 19.21
CA SER A 248 -4.61 -22.98 18.07
C SER A 248 -5.50 -21.79 17.69
N MET A 249 -5.85 -20.93 18.63
CA MET A 249 -6.50 -19.65 18.36
C MET A 249 -5.55 -18.64 17.71
N GLN A 250 -4.27 -18.60 18.12
CA GLN A 250 -3.26 -17.73 17.48
C GLN A 250 -3.05 -18.04 16.00
N GLU A 251 -3.18 -19.31 15.61
CA GLU A 251 -3.08 -19.76 14.22
C GLU A 251 -4.10 -19.07 13.31
N LEU A 252 -5.32 -18.84 13.80
CA LEU A 252 -6.40 -18.18 13.03
C LEU A 252 -6.04 -16.75 12.61
N PHE A 253 -5.14 -16.11 13.35
CA PHE A 253 -4.68 -14.74 13.09
C PHE A 253 -3.38 -14.69 12.28
N LEU A 254 -2.87 -15.84 11.81
CA LEU A 254 -1.76 -15.86 10.86
C LEU A 254 -2.29 -15.52 9.46
N PRO A 255 -1.49 -14.85 8.61
CA PRO A 255 -1.99 -14.36 7.32
C PRO A 255 -2.54 -15.48 6.42
N ASN A 256 -1.85 -16.62 6.38
CA ASN A 256 -2.23 -17.78 5.58
C ASN A 256 -3.56 -18.41 6.03
N HIS A 257 -3.95 -18.25 7.30
CA HIS A 257 -5.22 -18.75 7.81
C HIS A 257 -6.32 -17.69 7.69
N PHE A 258 -6.03 -16.45 8.06
CA PHE A 258 -7.04 -15.39 8.06
C PHE A 258 -7.53 -15.05 6.64
N LYS A 259 -6.66 -15.19 5.63
CA LYS A 259 -7.00 -14.97 4.21
C LYS A 259 -8.28 -15.69 3.77
N ARG A 260 -8.60 -16.88 4.29
CA ARG A 260 -9.81 -17.64 3.91
C ARG A 260 -11.12 -16.95 4.26
N PHE A 261 -11.08 -16.03 5.23
CA PHE A 261 -12.24 -15.26 5.69
C PHE A 261 -12.39 -13.93 4.97
N VAL A 262 -11.53 -13.63 4.01
CA VAL A 262 -11.53 -12.36 3.30
C VAL A 262 -11.59 -12.62 1.81
N ASN A 263 -12.48 -11.91 1.13
CA ASN A 263 -12.49 -11.82 -0.31
C ASN A 263 -12.25 -10.36 -0.72
N VAL A 264 -11.49 -10.14 -1.79
CA VAL A 264 -11.25 -8.81 -2.35
C VAL A 264 -11.74 -8.83 -3.78
N ASP A 265 -12.72 -7.97 -4.08
CA ASP A 265 -13.43 -7.93 -5.35
C ASP A 265 -13.17 -6.62 -6.10
N GLY A 266 -13.44 -6.63 -7.41
CA GLY A 266 -13.33 -5.47 -8.29
C GLY A 266 -11.93 -5.31 -8.86
N LYS A 267 -11.42 -4.08 -8.90
CA LYS A 267 -10.08 -3.75 -9.41
C LYS A 267 -8.96 -3.92 -8.37
N PHE A 268 -9.28 -4.45 -7.21
CA PHE A 268 -8.34 -4.69 -6.13
C PHE A 268 -8.00 -6.17 -6.04
N TYR A 269 -6.81 -6.49 -5.54
CA TYR A 269 -6.41 -7.86 -5.22
C TYR A 269 -5.83 -7.95 -3.82
N TYR A 270 -6.00 -9.11 -3.18
CA TYR A 270 -5.43 -9.39 -1.86
C TYR A 270 -3.91 -9.57 -1.96
N GLU A 271 -3.16 -8.83 -1.14
CA GLU A 271 -1.71 -9.03 -0.99
C GLU A 271 -1.41 -9.81 0.29
N ASP A 272 -1.78 -9.27 1.44
CA ASP A 272 -1.43 -9.81 2.75
C ASP A 272 -2.40 -9.35 3.85
N CYS A 273 -2.23 -9.84 5.07
CA CYS A 273 -2.88 -9.26 6.25
C CYS A 273 -1.99 -9.36 7.48
N ARG A 274 -2.23 -8.49 8.47
CA ARG A 274 -1.45 -8.45 9.70
C ARG A 274 -2.34 -8.19 10.91
N LYS A 275 -1.88 -8.63 12.08
CA LYS A 275 -2.54 -8.31 13.35
C LYS A 275 -2.45 -6.82 13.62
N GLY A 276 -3.56 -6.21 14.02
CA GLY A 276 -3.60 -4.80 14.42
C GLY A 276 -2.74 -4.50 15.64
N THR A 277 -2.19 -3.28 15.68
CA THR A 277 -1.32 -2.81 16.77
C THR A 277 -2.09 -2.30 18.00
N ASN A 278 -3.42 -2.17 17.95
CA ASN A 278 -4.20 -1.74 19.11
C ASN A 278 -4.41 -2.89 20.09
N VAL A 279 -3.56 -2.86 21.10
CA VAL A 279 -3.55 -3.68 22.30
C VAL A 279 -4.49 -3.03 23.34
N TYR A 280 -5.39 -3.77 23.99
CA TYR A 280 -6.09 -3.23 25.18
C TYR A 280 -5.08 -2.97 26.30
N ASN A 281 -5.33 -1.95 27.13
CA ASN A 281 -4.68 -1.79 28.45
C ASN A 281 -5.16 -2.86 29.44
N LEU A 282 -5.01 -4.14 29.08
CA LEU A 282 -5.17 -5.30 29.96
C LEU A 282 -3.80 -5.98 30.08
N PRO A 283 -3.48 -6.63 31.21
CA PRO A 283 -2.19 -7.32 31.39
C PRO A 283 -1.98 -8.51 30.43
N VAL A 284 -2.99 -8.89 29.64
CA VAL A 284 -2.88 -9.84 28.53
C VAL A 284 -3.69 -9.37 27.34
N ASN A 285 -2.97 -9.01 26.29
CA ASN A 285 -3.56 -8.72 25.00
C ASN A 285 -3.36 -9.92 24.08
N ILE A 286 -4.22 -10.92 24.28
CA ILE A 286 -4.00 -12.22 23.67
C ILE A 286 -4.51 -12.23 22.24
N TRP A 287 -5.60 -11.54 21.93
CA TRP A 287 -6.21 -11.54 20.60
C TRP A 287 -6.21 -10.14 20.00
N PRO A 288 -6.00 -10.00 18.67
CA PRO A 288 -6.08 -8.71 18.01
C PRO A 288 -7.52 -8.20 17.96
N LYS A 289 -7.73 -6.88 18.14
CA LYS A 289 -9.06 -6.26 17.97
C LYS A 289 -9.48 -6.20 16.50
N PHE A 290 -8.50 -6.01 15.62
CA PHE A 290 -8.68 -5.99 14.18
C PHE A 290 -7.55 -6.72 13.47
N MET A 291 -7.86 -7.25 12.30
CA MET A 291 -6.87 -7.65 11.31
C MET A 291 -6.80 -6.57 10.25
N THR A 292 -5.61 -6.03 9.99
CA THR A 292 -5.39 -5.12 8.87
C THR A 292 -5.16 -5.96 7.63
N VAL A 293 -6.11 -5.93 6.69
CA VAL A 293 -5.95 -6.55 5.37
C VAL A 293 -5.33 -5.54 4.42
N ILE A 294 -4.31 -5.99 3.71
CA ILE A 294 -3.58 -5.23 2.70
C ILE A 294 -4.04 -5.73 1.34
N SER A 295 -4.65 -4.82 0.58
CA SER A 295 -5.00 -5.03 -0.81
C SER A 295 -4.23 -4.05 -1.69
N ARG A 296 -4.15 -4.36 -2.98
CA ARG A 296 -3.45 -3.53 -3.96
C ARG A 296 -4.27 -3.32 -5.21
N THR A 297 -3.97 -2.23 -5.92
CA THR A 297 -4.58 -1.88 -7.20
C THR A 297 -3.57 -1.12 -8.05
N ASP A 298 -3.78 -1.16 -9.35
CA ASP A 298 -3.05 -0.34 -10.32
C ASP A 298 -3.94 0.81 -10.80
N LEU A 299 -3.33 1.96 -11.09
CA LEU A 299 -3.99 3.12 -11.69
C LEU A 299 -3.18 3.59 -12.88
N SER A 300 -3.86 4.05 -13.93
CA SER A 300 -3.21 4.65 -15.09
C SER A 300 -4.02 5.80 -15.66
N LEU A 301 -3.50 6.54 -16.63
CA LEU A 301 -4.30 7.55 -17.35
C LEU A 301 -5.51 6.93 -18.05
N ASP A 302 -5.39 5.69 -18.54
CA ASP A 302 -6.47 4.95 -19.21
C ASP A 302 -7.48 4.34 -18.22
N SER A 303 -7.01 3.99 -17.01
CA SER A 303 -7.84 3.52 -15.90
C SER A 303 -7.54 4.34 -14.65
N PRO A 304 -8.00 5.62 -14.61
CA PRO A 304 -7.63 6.55 -13.55
C PRO A 304 -8.36 6.27 -12.24
N VAL A 305 -9.36 5.37 -12.25
CA VAL A 305 -10.14 5.03 -11.06
C VAL A 305 -10.26 3.51 -10.91
N ALA A 306 -10.03 3.05 -9.69
CA ALA A 306 -10.25 1.70 -9.24
C ALA A 306 -11.30 1.68 -8.12
N GLN A 307 -12.28 0.79 -8.27
CA GLN A 307 -13.31 0.52 -7.27
C GLN A 307 -13.38 -0.97 -6.99
N GLY A 308 -13.69 -1.29 -5.75
CA GLY A 308 -13.82 -2.65 -5.28
C GLY A 308 -14.37 -2.72 -3.88
N ALA A 309 -14.42 -3.92 -3.35
CA ALA A 309 -14.84 -4.17 -1.99
C ALA A 309 -13.98 -5.24 -1.35
N LEU A 310 -13.72 -5.07 -0.07
CA LEU A 310 -13.24 -6.14 0.79
C LEU A 310 -14.44 -6.73 1.53
N VAL A 311 -14.58 -8.04 1.46
CA VAL A 311 -15.69 -8.80 2.03
C VAL A 311 -15.12 -9.73 3.11
N TYR A 312 -15.46 -9.43 4.36
CA TYR A 312 -15.12 -10.25 5.52
C TYR A 312 -16.26 -11.21 5.85
N LYS A 313 -15.96 -12.51 5.81
CA LYS A 313 -16.89 -13.61 6.07
C LYS A 313 -17.02 -13.87 7.57
N LYS A 314 -17.73 -12.96 8.26
CA LYS A 314 -17.91 -12.97 9.72
C LYS A 314 -18.44 -14.30 10.26
N ASN A 315 -19.47 -14.88 9.64
CA ASN A 315 -20.05 -16.14 10.14
C ASN A 315 -19.07 -17.32 10.02
N GLU A 316 -18.34 -17.43 8.90
CA GLU A 316 -17.32 -18.47 8.72
C GLU A 316 -16.21 -18.35 9.77
N PHE A 317 -15.78 -17.12 10.06
CA PHE A 317 -14.79 -16.86 11.10
C PHE A 317 -15.30 -17.27 12.49
N VAL A 318 -16.51 -16.85 12.86
CA VAL A 318 -17.13 -17.20 14.15
C VAL A 318 -17.26 -18.72 14.32
N GLU A 319 -17.68 -19.45 13.28
CA GLU A 319 -17.80 -20.90 13.36
C GLU A 319 -16.44 -21.59 13.49
N GLU A 320 -15.40 -21.10 12.81
CA GLU A 320 -14.04 -21.60 12.98
C GLU A 320 -13.50 -21.37 14.39
N VAL A 321 -13.81 -20.23 15.02
CA VAL A 321 -13.48 -19.98 16.43
C VAL A 321 -14.22 -20.97 17.33
N LYS A 322 -15.53 -21.13 17.17
CA LYS A 322 -16.32 -22.06 18.00
C LYS A 322 -15.84 -23.50 17.90
N LYS A 323 -15.40 -23.96 16.72
CA LYS A 323 -14.85 -25.30 16.51
C LYS A 323 -13.65 -25.60 17.40
N LYS A 324 -12.86 -24.58 17.78
CA LYS A 324 -11.72 -24.76 18.70
C LYS A 324 -12.16 -25.12 20.12
N PHE A 325 -13.39 -24.81 20.52
CA PHE A 325 -13.91 -25.00 21.88
C PHE A 325 -14.93 -26.15 22.01
N LYS A 326 -15.20 -26.88 20.92
CA LYS A 326 -16.11 -28.03 20.93
C LYS A 326 -15.42 -29.22 21.58
#